data_AF-A0A6J5D6D0-F1
#
_entry.id   AF-A0A6J5D6D0-F1
#
_cell.length_a   1.000
_cell.length_b   1.000
_cell.length_c   1.000
_cell.angle_alpha   90.00
_cell.angle_beta   90.00
_cell.angle_gamma   90.00
#
_symmetry.space_group_name_H-M   'P 1'
#
loop_
_entity.id
_entity.type
_entity.pdbx_description
1 polymer ?
#
loop_
_entity_poly.entity_id
_entity_poly.type
_entity_poly.pdbx_seq_one_letter_code
_entity_poly.pdbx_strand_id
1 'polypeptide(L)'
;MPAAFTTVSDHLYNMPPSSPSGWSPAPPFASAFAYLDDVAASIGAAFGMLPLTVQIVFAVALGLVIGSFLNVLVHRLPIMLERAWRSEVSDATGQHFEDDGLPPRYNLWVPRSACPHCGHVLRAWENLPVLSYLMLRGRCSQCNARVSLRYPLIEIASAVCAVASLMLFGPSGMALASFGLCAALLAMSAIDIDTHLLPDSLTLPLLWAGLILNFGGLYVSLYDAVLGAIAGYLALWCVHWVFKLVRGVEGMGYGDFKLLAALGAWLGWEALPQIILIAAVAGAVVGLVATWRGRMRFEEPLPFGPFLAAGGALTLFAGTPLYMALGG
;
A
#
# COMPACT_ATOMS: atom_id res chain seq x y z
N MET A 1 0.75 -89.42 9.36
CA MET A 1 1.79 -88.55 8.76
C MET A 1 1.44 -88.37 7.29
N PRO A 2 1.41 -87.15 6.70
CA PRO A 2 1.97 -85.87 7.13
C PRO A 2 0.94 -84.71 7.28
N ALA A 3 1.51 -83.54 7.53
CA ALA A 3 1.01 -82.26 8.06
C ALA A 3 -0.12 -81.54 7.31
N ALA A 4 -0.90 -80.78 8.10
CA ALA A 4 -1.87 -79.78 7.68
C ALA A 4 -1.20 -78.45 7.32
N PHE A 5 -1.59 -77.88 6.19
CA PHE A 5 -1.43 -76.46 5.85
C PHE A 5 -2.85 -75.88 5.77
N THR A 6 -3.23 -75.04 6.72
CA THR A 6 -4.43 -74.22 6.64
C THR A 6 -4.03 -72.75 6.49
N THR A 7 -4.49 -72.18 5.39
CA THR A 7 -4.34 -70.81 4.95
C THR A 7 -5.06 -69.84 5.88
N VAL A 8 -4.34 -68.81 6.34
CA VAL A 8 -4.91 -67.65 7.03
C VAL A 8 -5.51 -66.73 5.97
N SER A 9 -6.74 -67.01 5.58
CA SER A 9 -7.56 -66.15 4.73
C SER A 9 -9.01 -66.44 5.11
N ASP A 10 -9.59 -65.63 6.02
CA ASP A 10 -11.05 -65.40 6.15
C ASP A 10 -11.46 -64.59 7.40
N HIS A 11 -10.71 -63.56 7.80
CA HIS A 11 -11.12 -62.68 8.93
C HIS A 11 -11.05 -61.17 8.67
N LEU A 12 -11.04 -60.71 7.42
CA LEU A 12 -10.97 -59.26 7.11
C LEU A 12 -12.18 -58.68 6.34
N TYR A 13 -13.33 -59.36 6.32
CA TYR A 13 -14.51 -58.88 5.56
C TYR A 13 -15.81 -58.85 6.37
N ASN A 14 -15.76 -58.45 7.64
CA ASN A 14 -16.99 -58.07 8.37
C ASN A 14 -16.67 -57.05 9.48
N MET A 15 -16.54 -55.77 9.10
CA MET A 15 -16.77 -54.65 10.03
C MET A 15 -18.00 -53.87 9.54
N PRO A 16 -18.97 -53.55 10.40
CA PRO A 16 -20.08 -52.68 10.04
C PRO A 16 -19.58 -51.24 9.82
N PRO A 17 -20.28 -50.42 9.02
CA PRO A 17 -19.86 -49.05 8.75
C PRO A 17 -19.91 -48.24 10.04
N SER A 18 -18.75 -47.77 10.51
CA SER A 18 -18.68 -46.74 11.53
C SER A 18 -19.26 -45.45 10.95
N SER A 19 -20.29 -44.95 11.63
CA SER A 19 -20.82 -43.59 11.43
C SER A 19 -19.70 -42.56 11.47
N PRO A 20 -19.63 -41.58 10.57
CA PRO A 20 -18.71 -40.46 10.72
C PRO A 20 -19.30 -39.53 11.78
N SER A 21 -19.00 -39.77 13.06
CA SER A 21 -19.11 -38.75 14.10
C SER A 21 -18.01 -37.72 13.84
N GLY A 22 -18.30 -36.80 12.92
CA GLY A 22 -17.44 -35.71 12.53
C GLY A 22 -17.36 -34.68 13.63
N TRP A 23 -16.18 -34.56 14.24
CA TRP A 23 -15.70 -33.36 14.91
C TRP A 23 -14.18 -33.35 14.77
N SER A 24 -13.70 -33.00 13.58
CA SER A 24 -12.40 -32.35 13.47
C SER A 24 -12.61 -30.91 13.94
N PRO A 25 -12.08 -30.46 15.09
CA PRO A 25 -12.10 -29.04 15.39
C PRO A 25 -11.34 -28.34 14.27
N ALA A 26 -11.93 -27.30 13.66
CA ALA A 26 -11.21 -26.42 12.76
C ALA A 26 -9.89 -26.02 13.45
N PRO A 27 -8.76 -25.94 12.70
CA PRO A 27 -7.48 -25.59 13.31
C PRO A 27 -7.66 -24.28 14.09
N PRO A 28 -7.03 -24.13 15.27
CA PRO A 28 -7.28 -23.00 16.19
C PRO A 28 -7.06 -21.62 15.57
N PHE A 29 -6.34 -21.54 14.45
CA PHE A 29 -6.18 -20.33 13.65
C PHE A 29 -7.44 -19.99 12.83
N ALA A 30 -8.11 -20.97 12.25
CA ALA A 30 -9.31 -20.73 11.45
C ALA A 30 -10.47 -20.19 12.31
N SER A 31 -10.59 -20.63 13.56
CA SER A 31 -11.58 -20.09 14.50
C SER A 31 -11.27 -18.66 14.95
N ALA A 32 -9.99 -18.30 15.05
CA ALA A 32 -9.58 -16.93 15.38
C ALA A 32 -9.88 -15.94 14.23
N PHE A 33 -9.58 -16.32 12.98
CA PHE A 33 -9.91 -15.50 11.81
C PHE A 33 -11.41 -15.33 11.64
N ALA A 34 -12.19 -16.41 11.75
CA ALA A 34 -13.65 -16.34 11.68
C ALA A 34 -14.24 -15.42 12.77
N TYR A 35 -13.71 -15.49 13.99
CA TYR A 35 -14.13 -14.59 15.07
C TYR A 35 -13.81 -13.11 14.78
N LEU A 36 -12.63 -12.83 14.23
CA LEU A 36 -12.26 -11.45 13.83
C LEU A 36 -13.14 -10.94 12.69
N ASP A 37 -13.49 -11.80 11.73
CA ASP A 37 -14.41 -11.46 10.64
C ASP A 37 -15.81 -11.15 11.17
N ASP A 38 -16.33 -11.96 12.11
CA ASP A 38 -17.61 -11.70 12.77
C ASP A 38 -17.62 -10.37 13.53
N VAL A 39 -16.54 -10.07 14.26
CA VAL A 39 -16.38 -8.79 14.96
C VAL A 39 -16.34 -7.63 13.96
N ALA A 40 -15.53 -7.73 12.90
CA ALA A 40 -15.44 -6.69 11.87
C ALA A 40 -16.78 -6.48 11.16
N ALA A 41 -17.50 -7.56 10.85
CA ALA A 41 -18.84 -7.50 10.25
C ALA A 41 -19.85 -6.85 11.20
N SER A 42 -19.80 -7.15 12.50
CA SER A 42 -20.71 -6.56 13.49
C SER A 42 -20.50 -5.05 13.66
N ILE A 43 -19.23 -4.61 13.69
CA ILE A 43 -18.87 -3.18 13.76
C ILE A 43 -19.31 -2.48 12.46
N GLY A 44 -19.05 -3.10 11.31
CA GLY A 44 -19.48 -2.59 10.01
C GLY A 44 -21.00 -2.43 9.90
N ALA A 45 -21.75 -3.45 10.35
CA ALA A 45 -23.21 -3.40 10.38
C ALA A 45 -23.73 -2.30 11.31
N ALA A 46 -23.18 -2.17 12.51
CA ALA A 46 -23.55 -1.10 13.45
C ALA A 46 -23.27 0.30 12.89
N PHE A 47 -22.10 0.49 12.26
CA PHE A 47 -21.76 1.75 11.59
C PHE A 47 -22.69 2.01 10.38
N GLY A 48 -23.07 0.96 9.65
CA GLY A 48 -24.00 1.02 8.53
C GLY A 48 -25.43 1.41 8.90
N MET A 49 -25.84 1.20 10.15
CA MET A 49 -27.16 1.68 10.65
C MET A 49 -27.22 3.19 10.84
N LEU A 50 -26.08 3.88 10.89
CA LEU A 50 -26.04 5.33 11.00
C LEU A 50 -26.50 6.00 9.70
N PRO A 51 -27.05 7.23 9.75
CA PRO A 51 -27.38 7.97 8.54
C PRO A 51 -26.17 8.12 7.62
N LEU A 52 -26.38 8.00 6.31
CA LEU A 52 -25.31 8.09 5.30
C LEU A 52 -24.45 9.35 5.47
N THR A 53 -25.06 10.49 5.82
CA THR A 53 -24.35 11.74 6.09
C THR A 53 -23.34 11.61 7.22
N VAL A 54 -23.69 10.90 8.30
CA VAL A 54 -22.78 10.66 9.44
C VAL A 54 -21.61 9.78 8.99
N GLN A 55 -21.88 8.75 8.19
CA GLN A 55 -20.83 7.86 7.68
C GLN A 55 -19.85 8.62 6.77
N ILE A 56 -20.35 9.46 5.86
CA ILE A 56 -19.52 10.29 4.97
C ILE A 56 -18.69 11.30 5.78
N VAL A 57 -19.30 12.00 6.74
CA VAL A 57 -18.58 12.96 7.60
C VAL A 57 -17.46 12.26 8.36
N PHE A 58 -17.74 11.07 8.90
CA PHE A 58 -16.72 10.26 9.56
C PHE A 58 -15.59 9.87 8.61
N ALA A 59 -15.90 9.37 7.40
CA ALA A 59 -14.90 9.00 6.40
C ALA A 59 -14.03 10.19 5.96
N VAL A 60 -14.63 11.36 5.76
CA VAL A 60 -13.90 12.60 5.46
C VAL A 60 -12.97 12.97 6.62
N ALA A 61 -13.47 12.98 7.86
CA ALA A 61 -12.67 13.31 9.03
C ALA A 61 -11.50 12.34 9.22
N LEU A 62 -11.76 11.03 9.09
CA LEU A 62 -10.74 9.99 9.15
C LEU A 62 -9.68 10.18 8.06
N GLY A 63 -10.11 10.36 6.81
CA GLY A 63 -9.19 10.55 5.69
C GLY A 63 -8.35 11.83 5.80
N LEU A 64 -8.93 12.92 6.30
CA LEU A 64 -8.20 14.15 6.58
C LEU A 64 -7.12 13.96 7.66
N VAL A 65 -7.45 13.27 8.76
CA VAL A 65 -6.52 12.99 9.85
C VAL A 65 -5.39 12.07 9.37
N ILE A 66 -5.72 10.99 8.67
CA ILE A 66 -4.73 10.07 8.11
C ILE A 66 -3.87 10.78 7.08
N GLY A 67 -4.45 11.55 6.16
CA GLY A 67 -3.70 12.33 5.18
C GLY A 67 -2.73 13.35 5.81
N SER A 68 -3.10 13.96 6.95
CA SER A 68 -2.18 14.82 7.69
C SER A 68 -1.01 14.04 8.28
N PHE A 69 -1.26 12.84 8.80
CA PHE A 69 -0.20 11.93 9.20
C PHE A 69 0.67 11.48 8.01
N LEU A 70 0.09 11.25 6.83
CA LEU A 70 0.84 10.91 5.62
C LEU A 70 1.85 12.01 5.27
N ASN A 71 1.51 13.29 5.41
CA ASN A 71 2.48 14.38 5.21
C ASN A 71 3.70 14.27 6.15
N VAL A 72 3.50 13.87 7.40
CA VAL A 72 4.60 13.61 8.35
C VAL A 72 5.43 12.42 7.89
N LEU A 73 4.77 11.32 7.53
CA LEU A 73 5.43 10.10 7.08
C LEU A 73 6.25 10.32 5.81
N VAL A 74 5.69 10.99 4.81
CA VAL A 74 6.32 11.32 3.53
C VAL A 74 7.58 12.16 3.74
N HIS A 75 7.53 13.14 4.63
CA HIS A 75 8.68 13.99 4.92
C HIS A 75 9.76 13.27 5.74
N ARG A 76 9.37 12.51 6.77
CA ARG A 76 10.32 12.01 7.77
C ARG A 76 10.94 10.67 7.44
N LEU A 77 10.18 9.77 6.81
CA LEU A 77 10.64 8.41 6.58
C LEU A 77 11.94 8.36 5.74
N PRO A 78 12.09 9.12 4.64
CA PRO A 78 13.34 9.11 3.87
C PRO A 78 14.54 9.61 4.68
N ILE A 79 14.36 10.66 5.48
CA ILE A 79 15.40 11.21 6.36
C ILE A 79 15.83 10.17 7.42
N MET A 80 14.86 9.46 7.99
CA MET A 80 15.14 8.41 8.98
C MET A 80 15.95 7.26 8.36
N LEU A 81 15.61 6.85 7.14
CA LEU A 81 16.33 5.79 6.42
C LEU A 81 17.75 6.22 6.05
N GLU A 82 17.92 7.45 5.56
CA GLU A 82 19.24 8.03 5.25
C GLU A 82 20.14 8.09 6.50
N ARG A 83 19.59 8.53 7.64
CA ARG A 83 20.33 8.54 8.92
C ARG A 83 20.73 7.14 9.38
N ALA A 84 19.83 6.16 9.24
CA ALA A 84 20.13 4.77 9.59
C ALA A 84 21.26 4.21 8.72
N TRP A 85 21.21 4.44 7.40
CA TRP A 85 22.25 4.03 6.48
C TRP A 85 23.61 4.69 6.78
N ARG A 86 23.63 6.00 7.06
CA ARG A 86 24.85 6.71 7.46
C ARG A 86 25.46 6.15 8.75
N SER A 87 24.63 5.79 9.72
CA SER A 87 25.07 5.14 10.96
C SER A 87 25.77 3.82 10.66
N GLU A 88 25.16 2.96 9.82
CA GLU A 88 25.73 1.67 9.44
C GLU A 88 27.07 1.81 8.71
N VAL A 89 27.18 2.78 7.80
CA VAL A 89 28.44 3.05 7.07
C VAL A 89 29.52 3.60 8.03
N SER A 90 29.15 4.48 8.95
CA SER A 90 30.07 4.99 9.97
C SER A 90 30.60 3.86 10.86
N ASP A 91 29.73 2.95 11.29
CA ASP A 91 30.12 1.80 12.11
C ASP A 91 31.02 0.82 11.34
N ALA A 92 30.77 0.64 10.04
CA ALA A 92 31.53 -0.29 9.19
C ALA A 92 32.88 0.27 8.72
N THR A 93 32.99 1.58 8.47
CA THR A 93 34.16 2.19 7.82
C THR A 93 34.94 3.15 8.71
N GLY A 94 34.37 3.57 9.84
CA GLY A 94 34.90 4.66 10.67
C GLY A 94 34.76 6.05 10.05
N GLN A 95 34.09 6.18 8.89
CA GLN A 95 33.81 7.48 8.29
C GLN A 95 32.70 8.21 9.04
N HIS A 96 32.95 9.44 9.47
CA HIS A 96 31.94 10.27 10.12
C HIS A 96 31.32 11.23 9.11
N PHE A 97 29.99 11.23 9.04
CA PHE A 97 29.21 12.17 8.24
C PHE A 97 28.98 13.47 9.00
N GLU A 98 28.83 14.58 8.27
CA GLU A 98 28.45 15.87 8.84
C GLU A 98 27.04 15.83 9.44
N ASP A 99 26.81 16.64 10.47
CA ASP A 99 25.51 16.83 11.09
C ASP A 99 24.53 17.47 10.09
N ASP A 100 23.34 16.90 9.97
CA ASP A 100 22.29 17.39 9.07
C ASP A 100 21.48 18.55 9.67
N GLY A 101 21.81 18.98 10.90
CA GLY A 101 21.19 20.11 11.59
C GLY A 101 19.80 19.80 12.14
N LEU A 102 19.38 18.54 12.12
CA LEU A 102 18.10 18.08 12.67
C LEU A 102 18.29 17.45 14.06
N PRO A 103 17.25 17.47 14.92
CA PRO A 103 17.37 16.96 16.29
C PRO A 103 17.91 15.50 16.36
N PRO A 104 18.66 15.14 17.40
CA PRO A 104 19.21 13.77 17.55
C PRO A 104 18.12 12.71 17.55
N ARG A 105 16.99 12.97 18.23
CA ARG A 105 15.79 12.14 18.17
C ARG A 105 14.87 12.62 17.05
N TYR A 106 14.86 11.88 15.95
CA TYR A 106 14.03 12.15 14.78
C TYR A 106 13.29 10.89 14.35
N ASN A 107 11.98 10.86 14.55
CA ASN A 107 11.10 9.76 14.18
C ASN A 107 9.71 10.29 13.77
N LEU A 108 8.76 9.38 13.53
CA LEU A 108 7.39 9.74 13.11
C LEU A 108 6.60 10.53 14.17
N TRP A 109 7.01 10.49 15.44
CA TRP A 109 6.30 11.13 16.56
C TRP A 109 7.00 12.41 17.06
N VAL A 110 8.33 12.48 16.95
CA VAL A 110 9.18 13.54 17.52
C VAL A 110 10.20 13.98 16.46
N PRO A 111 10.46 15.30 16.29
CA PRO A 111 9.90 16.46 17.01
C PRO A 111 8.45 16.78 16.62
N ARG A 112 7.85 17.80 17.24
CA ARG A 112 6.56 18.34 16.77
C ARG A 112 6.72 19.02 15.42
N SER A 113 5.66 19.04 14.61
CA SER A 113 5.65 19.76 13.34
C SER A 113 5.97 21.24 13.54
N ALA A 114 6.85 21.77 12.70
CA ALA A 114 7.31 23.15 12.78
C ALA A 114 7.40 23.78 11.38
N CYS A 115 7.35 25.11 11.33
CA CYS A 115 7.54 25.85 10.09
C CYS A 115 9.00 25.74 9.62
N PRO A 116 9.27 25.35 8.36
CA PRO A 116 10.64 25.20 7.85
C PRO A 116 11.38 26.54 7.69
N HIS A 117 10.65 27.66 7.67
CA HIS A 117 11.26 28.99 7.47
C HIS A 117 11.67 29.68 8.77
N CYS A 118 10.92 29.48 9.87
CA CYS A 118 11.12 30.22 11.12
C CYS A 118 11.24 29.33 12.36
N GLY A 119 11.06 28.01 12.23
CA GLY A 119 11.12 27.08 13.36
C GLY A 119 9.92 27.15 14.30
N HIS A 120 8.88 27.95 14.01
CA HIS A 120 7.67 28.02 14.82
C HIS A 120 7.04 26.64 14.97
N VAL A 121 6.90 26.16 16.20
CA VAL A 121 6.26 24.89 16.51
C VAL A 121 4.75 25.05 16.41
N LEU A 122 4.14 24.30 15.48
CA LEU A 122 2.72 24.40 15.16
C LEU A 122 1.85 24.01 16.37
N ARG A 123 0.87 24.85 16.69
CA ARG A 123 -0.18 24.59 17.68
C ARG A 123 -1.14 23.53 17.15
N ALA A 124 -1.91 22.89 18.05
CA ALA A 124 -2.84 21.82 17.67
C ALA A 124 -3.85 22.24 16.58
N TRP A 125 -4.40 23.46 16.67
CA TRP A 125 -5.34 23.97 15.66
C TRP A 125 -4.66 24.36 14.34
N GLU A 126 -3.35 24.65 14.35
CA GLU A 126 -2.57 24.90 13.12
C GLU A 126 -2.28 23.58 12.37
N ASN A 127 -2.39 22.44 13.07
CA ASN A 127 -2.29 21.11 12.49
C ASN A 127 -3.67 20.52 12.09
N LEU A 128 -4.76 21.30 12.14
CA LEU A 128 -6.07 20.81 11.74
C LEU A 128 -6.13 20.68 10.21
N PRO A 129 -6.25 19.47 9.64
CA PRO A 129 -6.05 19.21 8.21
C PRO A 129 -6.99 20.04 7.36
N VAL A 130 -6.48 20.64 6.28
CA VAL A 130 -7.16 21.54 5.32
C VAL A 130 -7.71 22.83 5.95
N LEU A 131 -8.39 22.75 7.10
CA LEU A 131 -9.03 23.87 7.75
C LEU A 131 -8.02 24.91 8.22
N SER A 132 -6.91 24.49 8.82
CA SER A 132 -5.85 25.42 9.24
C SER A 132 -5.24 26.15 8.04
N TYR A 133 -5.03 25.44 6.93
CA TYR A 133 -4.50 26.01 5.69
C TYR A 133 -5.44 27.09 5.14
N LEU A 134 -6.75 26.81 5.09
CA LEU A 134 -7.74 27.78 4.61
C LEU A 134 -7.85 29.00 5.52
N MET A 135 -7.91 28.79 6.84
CA MET A 135 -7.99 29.86 7.84
C MET A 135 -6.76 30.77 7.81
N LEU A 136 -5.57 30.19 7.65
CA LEU A 136 -4.30 30.91 7.55
C LEU A 136 -3.99 31.40 6.12
N ARG A 137 -4.91 31.17 5.16
CA ARG A 137 -4.76 31.54 3.74
C ARG A 137 -3.46 31.00 3.12
N GLY A 138 -3.08 29.79 3.50
CA GLY A 138 -1.88 29.10 3.04
C GLY A 138 -0.58 29.75 3.51
N ARG A 139 -0.56 30.38 4.69
CA ARG A 139 0.62 31.05 5.25
C ARG A 139 0.91 30.61 6.68
N CYS A 140 2.16 30.70 7.10
CA CYS A 140 2.54 30.52 8.50
C CYS A 140 1.97 31.67 9.35
N SER A 141 1.40 31.36 10.51
CA SER A 141 0.83 32.35 11.43
C SER A 141 1.87 33.33 12.01
N GLN A 142 3.14 32.93 12.09
CA GLN A 142 4.20 33.73 12.69
C GLN A 142 5.02 34.50 11.64
N CYS A 143 5.55 33.83 10.62
CA CYS A 143 6.42 34.48 9.63
C CYS A 143 5.73 34.85 8.30
N ASN A 144 4.46 34.51 8.12
CA ASN A 144 3.69 34.74 6.88
C ASN A 144 4.27 34.09 5.60
N ALA A 145 5.28 33.22 5.73
CA ALA A 145 5.79 32.44 4.61
C ALA A 145 4.70 31.51 4.06
N ARG A 146 4.72 31.25 2.75
CA ARG A 146 3.72 30.42 2.09
C ARG A 146 3.91 28.95 2.45
N VAL A 147 2.81 28.28 2.77
CA VAL A 147 2.76 26.83 2.97
C VAL A 147 2.43 26.17 1.64
N SER A 148 3.17 25.12 1.29
CA SER A 148 2.99 24.39 0.03
C SER A 148 1.57 23.85 -0.12
N LEU A 149 1.02 23.90 -1.34
CA LEU A 149 -0.30 23.33 -1.66
C LEU A 149 -0.29 21.79 -1.55
N ARG A 150 0.88 21.16 -1.53
CA ARG A 150 1.02 19.71 -1.40
C ARG A 150 0.37 19.16 -0.12
N TYR A 151 0.50 19.88 0.99
CA TYR A 151 -0.05 19.44 2.28
C TYR A 151 -1.57 19.23 2.22
N PRO A 152 -2.38 20.26 1.88
CA PRO A 152 -3.82 20.07 1.76
C PRO A 152 -4.22 19.14 0.60
N LEU A 153 -3.41 19.02 -0.46
CA LEU A 153 -3.70 18.07 -1.55
C LEU A 153 -3.62 16.61 -1.09
N ILE A 154 -2.61 16.23 -0.31
CA ILE A 154 -2.49 14.87 0.25
C ILE A 154 -3.64 14.59 1.23
N GLU A 155 -4.01 15.57 2.05
CA GLU A 155 -5.12 15.48 2.99
C GLU A 155 -6.46 15.26 2.27
N ILE A 156 -6.74 16.06 1.23
CA ILE A 156 -7.95 15.94 0.43
C ILE A 156 -7.96 14.62 -0.37
N ALA A 157 -6.83 14.24 -0.97
CA ALA A 157 -6.74 12.98 -1.71
C ALA A 157 -7.02 11.77 -0.80
N SER A 158 -6.49 11.76 0.42
CA SER A 158 -6.78 10.72 1.40
C SER A 158 -8.26 10.71 1.81
N ALA A 159 -8.88 11.87 2.03
CA ALA A 159 -10.32 11.97 2.28
C ALA A 159 -11.18 11.46 1.12
N VAL A 160 -10.80 11.76 -0.13
CA VAL A 160 -11.47 11.23 -1.32
C VAL A 160 -11.35 9.71 -1.37
N CYS A 161 -10.17 9.14 -1.11
CA CYS A 161 -9.99 7.70 -1.05
C CYS A 161 -10.85 7.06 0.05
N ALA A 162 -10.93 7.66 1.24
CA ALA A 162 -11.76 7.16 2.34
C ALA A 162 -13.26 7.12 1.95
N VAL A 163 -13.75 8.20 1.34
CA VAL A 163 -15.14 8.27 0.88
C VAL A 163 -15.38 7.30 -0.27
N ALA A 164 -14.49 7.22 -1.26
CA ALA A 164 -14.62 6.29 -2.39
C ALA A 164 -14.69 4.84 -1.92
N SER A 165 -13.83 4.44 -0.97
CA SER A 165 -13.86 3.10 -0.38
C SER A 165 -15.17 2.83 0.36
N LEU A 166 -15.69 3.79 1.13
CA LEU A 166 -16.97 3.65 1.82
C LEU A 166 -18.15 3.55 0.83
N MET A 167 -18.14 4.35 -0.24
CA MET A 167 -19.22 4.35 -1.23
C MET A 167 -19.24 3.06 -2.08
N LEU A 168 -18.07 2.51 -2.41
CA LEU A 168 -17.97 1.33 -3.26
C LEU A 168 -18.16 0.02 -2.48
N PHE A 169 -17.55 -0.09 -1.30
CA PHE A 169 -17.51 -1.34 -0.53
C PHE A 169 -18.41 -1.32 0.71
N GLY A 170 -19.12 -0.22 0.95
CA GLY A 170 -19.97 -0.03 2.12
C GLY A 170 -19.18 0.07 3.44
N PRO A 171 -19.88 0.13 4.58
CA PRO A 171 -19.27 0.15 5.91
C PRO A 171 -18.72 -1.23 6.28
N SER A 172 -17.65 -1.66 5.61
CA SER A 172 -17.11 -3.03 5.69
C SER A 172 -15.60 -3.03 5.97
N GLY A 173 -15.06 -4.20 6.37
CA GLY A 173 -13.62 -4.40 6.47
C GLY A 173 -12.91 -4.18 5.13
N MET A 174 -13.57 -4.48 4.01
CA MET A 174 -13.07 -4.23 2.66
C MET A 174 -12.89 -2.73 2.38
N ALA A 175 -13.82 -1.88 2.81
CA ALA A 175 -13.65 -0.42 2.68
C ALA A 175 -12.47 0.10 3.50
N LEU A 176 -12.31 -0.38 4.73
CA LEU A 176 -11.17 0.01 5.58
C LEU A 176 -9.84 -0.45 4.97
N ALA A 177 -9.77 -1.68 4.48
CA ALA A 177 -8.61 -2.23 3.80
C ALA A 177 -8.28 -1.45 2.51
N SER A 178 -9.29 -1.14 1.69
CA SER A 178 -9.15 -0.37 0.45
C SER A 178 -8.64 1.04 0.73
N PHE A 179 -9.17 1.70 1.76
CA PHE A 179 -8.65 3.00 2.21
C PHE A 179 -7.20 2.90 2.69
N GLY A 180 -6.85 1.86 3.46
CA GLY A 180 -5.47 1.59 3.89
C GLY A 180 -4.51 1.39 2.72
N LEU A 181 -4.90 0.61 1.72
CA LEU A 181 -4.16 0.46 0.47
C LEU A 181 -3.95 1.81 -0.22
N CYS A 182 -5.02 2.58 -0.44
CA CYS A 182 -4.91 3.90 -1.06
C CYS A 182 -4.03 4.87 -0.26
N ALA A 183 -4.12 4.88 1.07
CA ALA A 183 -3.27 5.71 1.92
C ALA A 183 -1.79 5.35 1.80
N ALA A 184 -1.46 4.05 1.74
CA ALA A 184 -0.09 3.59 1.50
C ALA A 184 0.40 3.98 0.09
N LEU A 185 -0.44 3.81 -0.93
CA LEU A 185 -0.13 4.21 -2.31
C LEU A 185 0.09 5.73 -2.44
N LEU A 186 -0.74 6.54 -1.78
CA LEU A 186 -0.56 7.99 -1.73
C LEU A 186 0.76 8.40 -1.07
N ALA A 187 1.09 7.77 0.07
CA ALA A 187 2.36 8.03 0.75
C ALA A 187 3.56 7.64 -0.10
N MET A 188 3.56 6.42 -0.65
CA MET A 188 4.65 5.93 -1.52
C MET A 188 4.80 6.77 -2.78
N SER A 189 3.69 7.16 -3.42
CA SER A 189 3.71 8.07 -4.57
C SER A 189 4.33 9.41 -4.20
N ALA A 190 3.98 9.98 -3.05
CA ALA A 190 4.50 11.26 -2.62
C ALA A 190 5.98 11.19 -2.22
N ILE A 191 6.44 10.09 -1.63
CA ILE A 191 7.86 9.85 -1.35
C ILE A 191 8.63 9.69 -2.65
N ASP A 192 8.13 8.86 -3.58
CA ASP A 192 8.82 8.58 -4.84
C ASP A 192 8.98 9.84 -5.71
N ILE A 193 8.00 10.75 -5.71
CA ILE A 193 8.11 12.06 -6.39
C ILE A 193 9.26 12.91 -5.82
N ASP A 194 9.52 12.82 -4.51
CA ASP A 194 10.54 13.66 -3.86
C ASP A 194 11.94 13.06 -3.92
N THR A 195 12.03 11.74 -3.72
CA THR A 195 13.30 11.07 -3.45
C THR A 195 13.60 9.91 -4.38
N HIS A 196 12.71 9.59 -5.34
CA HIS A 196 12.83 8.43 -6.24
C HIS A 196 13.05 7.10 -5.48
N LEU A 197 12.48 7.01 -4.27
CA LEU A 197 12.67 5.90 -3.35
C LEU A 197 11.32 5.32 -2.93
N LEU A 198 11.14 4.02 -3.09
CA LEU A 198 10.02 3.27 -2.53
C LEU A 198 10.54 2.40 -1.38
N PRO A 199 10.30 2.80 -0.12
CA PRO A 199 10.93 2.17 1.03
C PRO A 199 10.33 0.79 1.33
N ASP A 200 11.19 -0.17 1.64
CA ASP A 200 10.81 -1.54 2.00
C ASP A 200 9.92 -1.60 3.25
N SER A 201 10.05 -0.61 4.15
CA SER A 201 9.20 -0.43 5.33
C SER A 201 7.74 -0.08 4.99
N LEU A 202 7.42 0.24 3.73
CA LEU A 202 6.05 0.41 3.24
C LEU A 202 5.65 -0.68 2.25
N THR A 203 6.52 -1.01 1.28
CA THR A 203 6.19 -1.96 0.21
C THR A 203 6.02 -3.39 0.74
N LEU A 204 6.88 -3.84 1.66
CA LEU A 204 6.80 -5.21 2.20
C LEU A 204 5.59 -5.39 3.14
N PRO A 205 5.31 -4.50 4.11
CA PRO A 205 4.07 -4.61 4.88
C PRO A 205 2.82 -4.55 4.01
N LEU A 206 2.82 -3.75 2.93
CA LEU A 206 1.69 -3.70 2.02
C LEU A 206 1.50 -5.03 1.27
N LEU A 207 2.58 -5.65 0.79
CA LEU A 207 2.53 -6.98 0.18
C LEU A 207 1.96 -8.02 1.15
N TRP A 208 2.49 -8.06 2.37
CA TRP A 208 2.02 -8.99 3.40
C TRP A 208 0.55 -8.73 3.77
N ALA A 209 0.14 -7.47 3.89
CA ALA A 209 -1.26 -7.14 4.16
C ALA A 209 -2.19 -7.67 3.05
N GLY A 210 -1.81 -7.58 1.78
CA GLY A 210 -2.59 -8.12 0.66
C GLY A 210 -2.77 -9.63 0.75
N LEU A 211 -1.67 -10.35 0.99
CA LEU A 211 -1.72 -11.81 1.19
C LEU A 211 -2.56 -12.18 2.43
N ILE A 212 -2.41 -11.43 3.52
CA ILE A 212 -3.13 -11.69 4.77
C ILE A 212 -4.65 -11.52 4.57
N LEU A 213 -5.06 -10.41 3.94
CA LEU A 213 -6.47 -10.13 3.69
C LEU A 213 -7.08 -11.12 2.70
N ASN A 214 -6.31 -11.60 1.73
CA ASN A 214 -6.76 -12.61 0.78
C ASN A 214 -6.72 -14.06 1.31
N PHE A 215 -6.29 -14.33 2.56
CA PHE A 215 -6.55 -15.63 3.20
C PHE A 215 -8.06 -15.91 3.29
N GLY A 216 -8.85 -14.89 3.62
CA GLY A 216 -10.32 -14.97 3.67
C GLY A 216 -10.98 -14.73 2.31
N GLY A 217 -10.21 -14.53 1.24
CA GLY A 217 -10.73 -14.21 -0.09
C GLY A 217 -11.36 -12.81 -0.18
N LEU A 218 -10.86 -11.82 0.57
CA LEU A 218 -11.47 -10.49 0.66
C LEU A 218 -11.58 -9.77 -0.70
N TYR A 219 -10.56 -9.89 -1.55
CA TYR A 219 -10.55 -9.33 -2.91
C TYR A 219 -10.49 -10.42 -3.98
N VAL A 220 -9.54 -11.35 -3.83
CA VAL A 220 -9.28 -12.45 -4.77
C VAL A 220 -8.91 -13.71 -3.99
N SER A 221 -8.86 -14.87 -4.66
CA SER A 221 -8.38 -16.10 -4.02
C SER A 221 -6.91 -15.95 -3.57
N LEU A 222 -6.52 -16.62 -2.50
CA LEU A 222 -5.12 -16.62 -2.05
C LEU A 222 -4.17 -17.10 -3.15
N TYR A 223 -4.61 -18.06 -3.98
CA TYR A 223 -3.84 -18.54 -5.12
C TYR A 223 -3.54 -17.41 -6.11
N ASP A 224 -4.57 -16.64 -6.50
CA ASP A 224 -4.42 -15.52 -7.44
C ASP A 224 -3.61 -14.38 -6.84
N ALA A 225 -3.72 -14.14 -5.54
CA ALA A 225 -2.92 -13.16 -4.81
C ALA A 225 -1.43 -13.53 -4.80
N VAL A 226 -1.10 -14.79 -4.50
CA VAL A 226 0.30 -15.28 -4.53
C VAL A 226 0.84 -15.25 -5.95
N LEU A 227 0.06 -15.71 -6.94
CA LEU A 227 0.43 -15.64 -8.34
C LEU A 227 0.63 -14.19 -8.78
N GLY A 228 -0.22 -13.28 -8.33
CA GLY A 228 -0.11 -11.84 -8.56
C GLY A 228 1.15 -11.25 -7.95
N ALA A 229 1.52 -11.63 -6.72
CA ALA A 229 2.75 -11.18 -6.10
C ALA A 229 4.00 -11.64 -6.88
N ILE A 230 4.03 -12.91 -7.26
CA ILE A 230 5.13 -13.50 -8.05
C ILE A 230 5.20 -12.83 -9.43
N ALA A 231 4.08 -12.76 -10.15
CA ALA A 231 4.01 -12.18 -11.48
C ALA A 231 4.35 -10.68 -11.46
N GLY A 232 3.85 -9.93 -10.47
CA GLY A 232 4.14 -8.51 -10.32
C GLY A 232 5.62 -8.22 -10.12
N TYR A 233 6.30 -8.99 -9.26
CA TYR A 233 7.74 -8.84 -9.07
C TYR A 233 8.52 -9.22 -10.35
N LEU A 234 8.25 -10.40 -10.90
CA LEU A 234 8.99 -10.93 -12.03
C LEU A 234 8.76 -10.14 -13.32
N ALA A 235 7.58 -9.58 -13.55
CA ALA A 235 7.26 -8.83 -14.76
C ALA A 235 8.21 -7.63 -14.95
N LEU A 236 8.30 -6.75 -13.96
CA LEU A 236 9.18 -5.58 -14.05
C LEU A 236 10.66 -5.95 -13.89
N TRP A 237 10.98 -6.97 -13.10
CA TRP A 237 12.34 -7.49 -12.99
C TRP A 237 12.87 -8.00 -14.34
N CYS A 238 12.06 -8.76 -15.09
CA CYS A 238 12.39 -9.22 -16.43
C CYS A 238 12.60 -8.05 -17.40
N VAL A 239 11.68 -7.06 -17.39
CA VAL A 239 11.82 -5.85 -18.21
C VAL A 239 13.11 -5.10 -17.89
N HIS A 240 13.45 -4.95 -16.62
CA HIS A 240 14.69 -4.30 -16.19
C HIS A 240 15.92 -5.03 -16.73
N TRP A 241 16.00 -6.36 -16.63
CA TRP A 241 17.14 -7.11 -17.15
C TRP A 241 17.26 -7.05 -18.66
N VAL A 242 16.15 -7.17 -19.39
CA VAL A 242 16.14 -7.01 -20.84
C VAL A 242 16.65 -5.62 -21.22
N PHE A 243 16.17 -4.57 -20.55
CA PHE A 243 16.62 -3.21 -20.80
C PHE A 243 18.10 -3.01 -20.48
N LYS A 244 18.57 -3.54 -19.33
CA LYS A 244 19.96 -3.47 -18.90
C LYS A 244 20.90 -4.19 -19.88
N LEU A 245 20.50 -5.35 -20.40
CA LEU A 245 21.26 -6.10 -21.40
C LEU A 245 21.33 -5.37 -22.76
N VAL A 246 20.22 -4.75 -23.19
CA VAL A 246 20.14 -4.08 -24.51
C VAL A 246 20.79 -2.69 -24.49
N ARG A 247 20.60 -1.92 -23.42
CA ARG A 247 21.01 -0.51 -23.35
C ARG A 247 22.25 -0.27 -22.48
N GLY A 248 22.66 -1.25 -21.67
CA GLY A 248 23.79 -1.10 -20.73
C GLY A 248 23.54 -0.12 -19.58
N VAL A 249 22.29 0.36 -19.42
CA VAL A 249 21.89 1.36 -18.42
C VAL A 249 20.82 0.76 -17.52
N GLU A 250 20.81 1.14 -16.25
CA GLU A 250 19.77 0.75 -15.31
C GLU A 250 18.46 1.47 -15.65
N GLY A 251 17.43 0.70 -16.02
CA GLY A 251 16.21 1.25 -16.60
C GLY A 251 15.08 1.58 -15.61
N MET A 252 15.01 0.89 -14.47
CA MET A 252 13.90 1.01 -13.52
C MET A 252 14.35 0.68 -12.09
N GLY A 253 13.76 1.35 -11.10
CA GLY A 253 14.09 1.16 -9.69
C GLY A 253 13.55 -0.15 -9.14
N TYR A 254 14.33 -0.81 -8.28
CA TYR A 254 13.91 -2.08 -7.65
C TYR A 254 12.67 -1.95 -6.75
N GLY A 255 12.37 -0.73 -6.28
CA GLY A 255 11.17 -0.41 -5.52
C GLY A 255 9.88 -0.65 -6.31
N ASP A 256 9.90 -0.39 -7.63
CA ASP A 256 8.73 -0.55 -8.49
C ASP A 256 8.31 -2.03 -8.59
N PHE A 257 9.27 -2.95 -8.56
CA PHE A 257 9.01 -4.39 -8.63
C PHE A 257 8.26 -4.85 -7.37
N LYS A 258 8.66 -4.32 -6.21
CA LYS A 258 8.04 -4.62 -4.91
C LYS A 258 6.65 -3.99 -4.82
N LEU A 259 6.47 -2.79 -5.33
CA LEU A 259 5.16 -2.13 -5.36
C LEU A 259 4.19 -2.89 -6.26
N LEU A 260 4.60 -3.30 -7.46
CA LEU A 260 3.74 -4.07 -8.35
C LEU A 260 3.43 -5.47 -7.78
N ALA A 261 4.39 -6.11 -7.11
CA ALA A 261 4.16 -7.34 -6.36
C ALA A 261 3.12 -7.15 -5.24
N ALA A 262 3.21 -6.04 -4.49
CA ALA A 262 2.20 -5.71 -3.48
C ALA A 262 0.83 -5.52 -4.14
N LEU A 263 0.71 -4.77 -5.23
CA LEU A 263 -0.57 -4.60 -5.94
C LEU A 263 -1.13 -5.94 -6.45
N GLY A 264 -0.28 -6.85 -6.94
CA GLY A 264 -0.69 -8.21 -7.32
C GLY A 264 -1.16 -9.06 -6.13
N ALA A 265 -0.55 -8.88 -4.95
CA ALA A 265 -1.00 -9.54 -3.72
C ALA A 265 -2.38 -9.09 -3.26
N TRP A 266 -2.77 -7.85 -3.58
CA TRP A 266 -4.09 -7.31 -3.25
C TRP A 266 -5.14 -7.64 -4.31
N LEU A 267 -4.84 -7.40 -5.57
CA LEU A 267 -5.81 -7.39 -6.68
C LEU A 267 -5.73 -8.62 -7.60
N GLY A 268 -4.79 -9.53 -7.34
CA GLY A 268 -4.55 -10.71 -8.16
C GLY A 268 -3.73 -10.43 -9.43
N TRP A 269 -3.33 -11.49 -10.12
CA TRP A 269 -2.51 -11.41 -11.33
C TRP A 269 -3.26 -10.79 -12.53
N GLU A 270 -4.58 -11.00 -12.62
CA GLU A 270 -5.43 -10.48 -13.69
C GLU A 270 -5.46 -8.94 -13.74
N ALA A 271 -5.28 -8.29 -12.59
CA ALA A 271 -5.22 -6.83 -12.49
C ALA A 271 -3.91 -6.24 -13.03
N LEU A 272 -2.81 -7.01 -13.02
CA LEU A 272 -1.47 -6.50 -13.32
C LEU A 272 -1.33 -5.90 -14.73
N PRO A 273 -1.82 -6.53 -15.82
CA PRO A 273 -1.70 -5.96 -17.16
C PRO A 273 -2.37 -4.58 -17.27
N GLN A 274 -3.54 -4.41 -16.64
CA GLN A 274 -4.26 -3.14 -16.62
C GLN A 274 -3.48 -2.08 -15.83
N ILE A 275 -2.95 -2.44 -14.66
CA ILE A 275 -2.14 -1.52 -13.83
C ILE A 275 -0.91 -1.05 -14.59
N ILE A 276 -0.17 -1.98 -15.20
CA ILE A 276 1.04 -1.67 -15.99
C ILE A 276 0.68 -0.78 -17.17
N LEU A 277 -0.40 -1.08 -17.89
CA LEU A 277 -0.83 -0.30 -19.04
C LEU A 277 -1.19 1.14 -18.65
N ILE A 278 -2.01 1.31 -17.61
CA ILE A 278 -2.38 2.64 -17.10
C ILE A 278 -1.11 3.39 -16.67
N ALA A 279 -0.21 2.73 -15.94
CA ALA A 279 1.02 3.35 -15.47
C ALA A 279 1.94 3.77 -16.61
N ALA A 280 2.15 2.90 -17.61
CA ALA A 280 2.99 3.17 -18.77
C ALA A 280 2.43 4.32 -19.63
N VAL A 281 1.12 4.32 -19.90
CA VAL A 281 0.47 5.37 -20.68
C VAL A 281 0.54 6.71 -19.93
N ALA A 282 0.17 6.73 -18.65
CA ALA A 282 0.21 7.95 -17.85
C ALA A 282 1.62 8.51 -17.71
N GLY A 283 2.60 7.64 -17.43
CA GLY A 283 4.02 8.02 -17.35
C GLY A 283 4.56 8.56 -18.67
N ALA A 284 4.24 7.91 -19.79
CA ALA A 284 4.65 8.37 -21.12
C ALA A 284 4.05 9.73 -21.47
N VAL A 285 2.74 9.93 -21.20
CA VAL A 285 2.07 11.22 -21.45
C VAL A 285 2.69 12.32 -20.59
N VAL A 286 2.89 12.09 -19.29
CA VAL A 286 3.47 13.09 -18.39
C VAL A 286 4.92 13.40 -18.77
N GLY A 287 5.73 12.38 -19.05
CA GLY A 287 7.13 12.54 -19.48
C GLY A 287 7.24 13.31 -20.80
N LEU A 288 6.40 13.01 -21.79
CA LEU A 288 6.37 13.72 -23.07
C LEU A 288 5.97 15.19 -22.90
N VAL A 289 4.94 15.47 -22.10
CA VAL A 289 4.48 16.84 -21.82
C VAL A 289 5.54 17.63 -21.03
N ALA A 290 6.21 17.00 -20.06
CA ALA A 290 7.27 17.63 -19.28
C ALA A 290 8.48 17.99 -20.15
N THR A 291 8.88 17.07 -21.03
CA THR A 291 9.96 17.28 -22.02
C THR A 291 9.59 18.40 -22.99
N TRP A 292 8.37 18.37 -23.54
CA TRP A 292 7.90 19.38 -24.50
C TRP A 292 7.81 20.79 -23.89
N ARG A 293 7.47 20.90 -22.60
CA ARG A 293 7.46 22.17 -21.85
C ARG A 293 8.84 22.63 -21.39
N GLY A 294 9.90 21.90 -21.75
CA GLY A 294 11.28 22.20 -21.35
C GLY A 294 11.53 22.06 -19.85
N ARG A 295 10.68 21.32 -19.12
CA ARG A 295 10.76 21.14 -17.67
C ARG A 295 11.57 19.92 -17.23
N MET A 296 11.94 19.06 -18.18
CA MET A 296 12.65 17.82 -17.94
C MET A 296 13.51 17.51 -19.16
N ARG A 297 14.72 16.99 -18.94
CA ARG A 297 15.55 16.44 -20.03
C ARG A 297 15.11 15.02 -20.34
N PHE A 298 15.26 14.57 -21.58
CA PHE A 298 14.87 13.22 -21.99
C PHE A 298 15.62 12.12 -21.20
N GLU A 299 16.79 12.45 -20.65
CA GLU A 299 17.65 11.54 -19.88
C GLU A 299 17.37 11.56 -18.37
N GLU A 300 16.51 12.47 -17.90
CA GLU A 300 16.19 12.60 -16.48
C GLU A 300 15.19 11.51 -16.07
N PRO A 301 15.50 10.68 -15.06
CA PRO A 301 14.65 9.56 -14.68
C PRO A 301 13.35 10.07 -14.06
N LEU A 302 12.23 9.61 -14.60
CA LEU A 302 10.89 9.93 -14.13
C LEU A 302 10.45 8.85 -13.10
N PRO A 303 10.02 9.24 -11.89
CA PRO A 303 9.60 8.28 -10.87
C PRO A 303 8.37 7.51 -11.35
N PHE A 304 8.48 6.18 -11.46
CA PHE A 304 7.43 5.32 -12.01
C PHE A 304 6.39 4.92 -10.95
N GLY A 305 6.77 4.92 -9.68
CA GLY A 305 5.93 4.56 -8.53
C GLY A 305 4.58 5.29 -8.48
N PRO A 306 4.49 6.62 -8.69
CA PRO A 306 3.23 7.35 -8.75
C PRO A 306 2.25 6.82 -9.80
N PHE A 307 2.75 6.39 -10.95
CA PHE A 307 1.92 5.89 -12.04
C PHE A 307 1.43 4.47 -11.74
N LEU A 308 2.26 3.62 -11.13
CA LEU A 308 1.84 2.32 -10.59
C LEU A 308 0.79 2.48 -9.49
N ALA A 309 1.01 3.41 -8.56
CA ALA A 309 0.07 3.72 -7.48
C ALA A 309 -1.28 4.20 -8.02
N ALA A 310 -1.27 5.09 -9.01
CA ALA A 310 -2.48 5.54 -9.68
C ALA A 310 -3.18 4.39 -10.44
N GLY A 311 -2.43 3.57 -11.18
CA GLY A 311 -2.96 2.40 -11.88
C GLY A 311 -3.61 1.38 -10.93
N GLY A 312 -2.97 1.12 -9.79
CA GLY A 312 -3.48 0.26 -8.72
C GLY A 312 -4.77 0.80 -8.09
N ALA A 313 -4.79 2.09 -7.71
CA ALA A 313 -5.98 2.72 -7.15
C ALA A 313 -7.14 2.78 -8.16
N LEU A 314 -6.87 3.10 -9.42
CA LEU A 314 -7.89 3.08 -10.48
C LEU A 314 -8.44 1.68 -10.70
N THR A 315 -7.58 0.66 -10.73
CA THR A 315 -8.01 -0.74 -10.91
C THR A 315 -8.81 -1.25 -9.71
N LEU A 316 -8.48 -0.83 -8.49
CA LEU A 316 -9.26 -1.14 -7.28
C LEU A 316 -10.69 -0.61 -7.39
N PHE A 317 -10.88 0.64 -7.83
CA PHE A 317 -12.21 1.28 -7.86
C PHE A 317 -13.00 1.04 -9.15
N ALA A 318 -12.33 0.88 -10.29
CA ALA A 318 -12.96 0.67 -11.59
C ALA A 318 -13.07 -0.81 -11.99
N GLY A 319 -12.45 -1.72 -11.22
CA GLY A 319 -12.32 -3.13 -11.58
C GLY A 319 -11.33 -3.36 -12.71
N THR A 320 -11.43 -4.50 -13.39
CA THR A 320 -10.56 -4.95 -14.49
C THR A 320 -11.28 -4.99 -15.84
N PRO A 321 -11.86 -3.86 -16.34
CA PRO A 321 -12.58 -3.85 -17.61
C PRO A 321 -11.71 -4.30 -18.79
N LEU A 322 -10.38 -4.09 -18.72
CA LEU A 322 -9.48 -4.57 -19.77
C LEU A 322 -9.42 -6.10 -19.84
N TYR A 323 -9.43 -6.78 -18.69
CA TYR A 323 -9.44 -8.24 -18.64
C TYR A 323 -10.75 -8.79 -19.23
N MET A 324 -11.89 -8.22 -18.81
CA MET A 324 -13.21 -8.57 -19.35
C MET A 324 -13.30 -8.32 -20.86
N ALA A 325 -12.71 -7.23 -21.37
CA ALA A 325 -12.70 -6.93 -22.79
C ALA A 325 -11.82 -7.87 -23.63
N LEU A 326 -10.80 -8.49 -23.03
CA LEU A 326 -9.90 -9.44 -23.69
C LEU A 326 -10.37 -10.90 -23.58
N GLY A 327 -11.60 -11.14 -23.09
CA GLY A 327 -12.24 -12.46 -23.06
C GLY A 327 -12.05 -13.23 -21.76
N GLY A 328 -11.72 -12.53 -20.66
CA GLY A 328 -11.79 -13.06 -19.29
C GLY A 328 -13.21 -13.18 -18.76
#